data_AF-A0A2J0MI64-F1
#
_entry.id   AF-A0A2J0MI64-F1
#
_cell.length_a   1.000
_cell.length_b   1.000
_cell.length_c   1.000
_cell.angle_alpha   90.00
_cell.angle_beta   90.00
_cell.angle_gamma   90.00
#
_symmetry.space_group_name_H-M   'P 1'
#
loop_
_entity.id
_entity.type
_entity.pdbx_description
1 polymer ?
#
loop_
_entity_poly.entity_id
_entity_poly.type
_entity_poly.pdbx_seq_one_letter_code
_entity_poly.pdbx_strand_id
1 'polypeptide(L)' 'KKDDQRYTGYTKNLKLRFEQHCKGMVPSTKDRRPLKLIYYEACLSQQDATHREKYLKTYYGKMFLSKRLKSYLTG' A
#
# COMPACT_ATOMS: atom_id res chain seq x y z
N LYS A 1 -4.92 11.06 -11.63
CA LYS A 1 -4.47 9.67 -11.37
C LYS A 1 -3.59 9.25 -12.52
N LYS A 2 -2.38 8.74 -12.27
CA LYS A 2 -1.47 8.33 -13.35
C LYS A 2 -1.73 6.90 -13.82
N ASP A 3 -2.13 6.04 -12.89
CA ASP A 3 -2.68 4.71 -13.14
C ASP A 3 -3.79 4.39 -12.11
N ASP A 4 -4.65 3.42 -12.43
CA ASP A 4 -5.63 2.85 -11.48
C ASP A 4 -5.05 1.67 -10.68
N GLN A 5 -3.73 1.51 -10.71
CA GLN A 5 -3.07 0.44 -10.00
C GLN A 5 -2.84 0.81 -8.54
N ARG A 6 -2.90 -0.19 -7.66
CA ARG A 6 -2.57 -0.03 -6.23
C ARG A 6 -1.16 -0.52 -5.97
N TYR A 7 -0.49 0.04 -4.96
CA TYR A 7 0.79 -0.45 -4.46
C TYR A 7 0.61 -0.94 -3.03
N THR A 8 1.14 -2.11 -2.72
CA THR A 8 1.13 -2.71 -1.38
C THR A 8 2.56 -3.02 -0.98
N GLY A 9 2.96 -2.56 0.19
CA GLY A 9 4.27 -2.79 0.77
C GLY A 9 4.21 -2.79 2.29
N TYR A 10 5.27 -3.26 2.94
CA TYR A 10 5.49 -3.08 4.38
C TYR A 10 6.73 -2.23 4.64
N THR A 11 6.81 -1.64 5.83
CA THR A 11 7.95 -0.84 6.28
C THR A 11 7.96 -0.76 7.81
N LYS A 12 9.14 -0.54 8.39
CA LYS A 12 9.29 -0.20 9.81
C LYS A 12 8.98 1.27 10.11
N ASN A 13 9.08 2.14 9.10
CA ASN A 13 8.81 3.57 9.21
C ASN A 13 7.91 4.03 8.06
N LEU A 14 6.62 4.24 8.37
CA LEU A 14 5.59 4.62 7.39
C LEU A 14 5.86 6.01 6.79
N LYS A 15 6.22 6.98 7.64
CA LYS A 15 6.44 8.38 7.21
C LYS A 15 7.59 8.47 6.22
N LEU A 16 8.75 7.90 6.58
CA LEU A 16 9.93 7.88 5.72
C LEU A 16 9.64 7.16 4.39
N ARG A 17 8.98 6.00 4.44
CA ARG A 17 8.66 5.22 3.24
C ARG A 17 7.74 6.00 2.30
N PHE A 18 6.71 6.66 2.84
CA PHE A 18 5.81 7.48 2.04
C PHE A 18 6.54 8.66 1.40
N GLU A 19 7.41 9.36 2.14
CA GLU A 19 8.24 10.43 1.59
C GLU A 19 9.15 9.93 0.44
N GLN A 20 9.79 8.77 0.59
CA GLN A 20 10.62 8.17 -0.47
C GLN A 20 9.81 7.87 -1.74
N HIS A 21 8.59 7.34 -1.57
CA HIS A 21 7.66 7.10 -2.69
C HIS A 21 7.26 8.42 -3.37
N CYS A 22 6.93 9.46 -2.62
CA CYS A 22 6.61 10.79 -3.15
C CYS A 22 7.80 11.44 -3.89
N LYS A 23 9.02 11.29 -3.35
CA LYS A 23 10.26 11.80 -3.97
C LYS A 23 10.71 10.96 -5.18
N GLY A 24 10.08 9.82 -5.45
CA GLY A 24 10.43 8.95 -6.58
C GLY A 24 11.72 8.16 -6.37
N MET A 25 12.13 7.97 -5.12
CA MET A 25 13.33 7.21 -4.75
C MET A 25 13.08 5.69 -4.81
N VAL A 26 11.82 5.25 -4.98
CA VAL A 26 11.45 3.84 -5.07
C VAL A 26 11.17 3.47 -6.53
N PRO A 27 11.97 2.59 -7.17
CA PRO A 27 11.84 2.27 -8.59
C PRO A 27 10.43 1.81 -8.99
N SER A 28 9.80 0.95 -8.19
CA SER A 28 8.49 0.37 -8.49
C SER A 28 7.32 1.36 -8.51
N THR A 29 7.52 2.57 -7.99
CA THR A 29 6.48 3.62 -7.98
C THR A 29 6.98 4.96 -8.51
N LYS A 30 8.26 5.05 -8.91
CA LYS A 30 8.88 6.31 -9.36
C LYS A 30 8.10 6.94 -10.51
N ASP A 31 7.62 6.13 -11.44
CA ASP A 31 6.88 6.63 -12.60
C ASP A 31 5.37 6.67 -12.37
N ARG A 32 4.90 6.31 -11.17
CA ARG A 32 3.48 6.21 -10.81
C ARG A 32 2.99 7.36 -9.91
N ARG A 33 3.86 8.35 -9.66
CA ARG A 33 3.58 9.54 -8.86
C ARG A 33 2.57 10.48 -9.56
N PRO A 34 1.81 11.30 -8.81
CA PRO A 34 1.76 11.37 -7.33
C PRO A 34 1.00 10.17 -6.72
N LEU A 35 1.46 9.72 -5.54
CA LEU A 35 0.83 8.63 -4.78
C LEU A 35 0.04 9.19 -3.59
N LYS A 36 -1.07 8.53 -3.25
CA LYS A 36 -1.90 8.83 -2.07
C LYS A 36 -1.96 7.62 -1.15
N LEU A 37 -1.65 7.80 0.13
CA LEU A 37 -1.83 6.76 1.13
C LEU A 37 -3.32 6.67 1.51
N ILE A 38 -3.96 5.55 1.20
CA ILE A 38 -5.41 5.34 1.44
C ILE A 38 -5.69 4.30 2.54
N TYR A 39 -4.68 3.51 2.92
CA TYR A 39 -4.79 2.48 3.94
C TYR A 39 -3.41 2.11 4.48
N TYR A 40 -3.34 1.86 5.78
CA TYR A 40 -2.20 1.19 6.43
C TYR A 40 -2.69 0.41 7.65
N GLU A 41 -1.91 -0.57 8.07
CA GLU A 41 -2.08 -1.29 9.33
C GLU A 41 -0.71 -1.52 9.96
N ALA A 42 -0.67 -1.67 11.29
CA ALA A 42 0.56 -1.85 12.05
C ALA A 42 0.55 -3.22 12.73
N CYS A 43 1.71 -3.87 12.77
CA CYS A 43 1.93 -5.13 13.46
C CYS A 43 3.10 -4.98 14.44
N LEU A 44 3.03 -5.66 15.58
CA LEU A 44 4.13 -5.71 16.54
C LEU A 44 5.27 -6.60 16.03
N SER A 45 4.93 -7.75 15.42
CA SER A 45 5.90 -8.65 14.81
C SER A 45 6.16 -8.29 13.35
N GLN A 46 7.45 -8.33 12.96
CA GLN A 46 7.85 -8.25 11.56
C GLN A 46 7.32 -9.44 10.74
N GLN A 47 7.24 -10.64 11.33
CA GLN A 47 6.72 -11.82 10.61
C GLN A 47 5.25 -11.63 10.26
N ASP A 48 4.45 -11.13 11.19
CA ASP A 48 3.04 -10.83 10.93
C ASP A 48 2.88 -9.78 9.85
N ALA A 49 3.66 -8.69 9.90
CA ALA A 49 3.65 -7.65 8.87
C ALA A 49 3.97 -8.21 7.47
N THR A 50 4.96 -9.10 7.37
CA THR A 50 5.36 -9.69 6.08
C THR A 50 4.37 -10.73 5.56
N HIS A 51 3.82 -11.60 6.42
CA HIS A 51 2.73 -12.50 6.06
C HIS A 51 1.51 -11.73 5.57
N ARG A 52 1.20 -10.64 6.27
CA ARG A 52 0.07 -9.80 5.95
C ARG A 52 0.25 -9.05 4.63
N GLU A 53 1.44 -8.49 4.38
CA GLU A 53 1.78 -7.87 3.11
C GLU A 53 1.64 -8.87 1.95
N LYS A 54 2.19 -10.09 2.11
CA LYS A 54 2.06 -11.16 1.10
C LYS A 54 0.59 -11.48 0.82
N TYR A 55 -0.22 -11.65 1.86
CA TYR A 55 -1.67 -11.86 1.71
C TYR A 55 -2.33 -10.70 0.95
N LEU A 56 -2.05 -9.45 1.31
CA LEU A 56 -2.66 -8.27 0.67
C LEU A 56 -2.28 -8.12 -0.82
N LYS A 57 -1.18 -8.73 -1.27
CA LYS A 57 -0.80 -8.79 -2.69
C LYS A 57 -1.58 -9.85 -3.50
N THR A 58 -2.18 -10.85 -2.84
CA THR A 58 -3.00 -11.88 -3.49
C THR A 58 -4.33 -11.33 -4.02
N TYR A 59 -5.04 -12.11 -4.84
CA TYR A 59 -6.38 -11.78 -5.31
C TYR A 59 -7.36 -11.57 -4.14
N TYR A 60 -7.40 -12.50 -3.19
CA TYR A 60 -8.26 -12.41 -2.01
C TYR A 60 -7.90 -11.22 -1.11
N GLY A 61 -6.61 -10.91 -0.96
CA GLY A 61 -6.16 -9.72 -0.24
C GLY A 61 -6.60 -8.42 -0.89
N LYS A 62 -6.54 -8.34 -2.23
CA LYS A 62 -7.07 -7.19 -2.98
C LYS A 62 -8.59 -7.06 -2.81
N MET A 63 -9.32 -8.17 -2.84
CA MET A 63 -10.78 -8.17 -2.56
C MET A 63 -11.08 -7.71 -1.14
N PHE A 64 -10.31 -8.16 -0.15
CA PHE A 64 -10.43 -7.72 1.23
C PHE A 64 -10.28 -6.18 1.33
N LEU A 65 -9.25 -5.61 0.72
CA LEU A 65 -9.06 -4.15 0.72
C LEU A 65 -10.19 -3.42 0.00
N SER A 66 -10.69 -3.95 -1.12
CA SER A 66 -11.83 -3.36 -1.82
C SER A 66 -13.10 -3.34 -0.96
N LYS A 67 -13.37 -4.40 -0.20
CA LYS A 67 -14.48 -4.44 0.76
C LYS A 67 -14.25 -3.48 1.93
N ARG A 68 -13.04 -3.48 2.50
CA ARG A 68 -12.68 -2.63 3.65
C ARG A 68 -12.74 -1.13 3.32
N LEU A 69 -12.35 -0.75 2.12
CA LEU A 69 -12.33 0.63 1.64
C LEU A 69 -13.53 0.94 0.73
N LYS A 70 -14.64 0.20 0.86
CA LYS A 70 -15.81 0.32 -0.04
C LYS A 70 -16.23 1.77 -0.24
N SER A 71 -16.51 2.50 0.85
CA SER A 71 -16.96 3.90 0.77
C SER A 71 -15.95 4.86 0.11
N TYR A 72 -14.65 4.57 0.23
CA TYR A 72 -13.61 5.38 -0.42
C TYR A 72 -13.46 5.04 -1.92
N LEU A 73 -13.72 3.79 -2.30
CA LEU A 73 -13.50 3.27 -3.65
C LEU A 73 -14.73 3.35 -4.55
N THR A 74 -15.93 3.28 -3.98
CA THR A 74 -17.21 3.34 -4.67
C THR A 74 -18.00 4.61 -4.34
N GLY A 75 -17.39 5.55 -3.61
CA GLY A 75 -17.96 6.85 -3.31
C GLY A 75 -17.97 7.75 -4.54
#